data_AF-A0A6M8HY78-F1
#
_entry.id   AF-A0A6M8HY78-F1
#
_cell.length_a   1.000
_cell.length_b   1.000
_cell.length_c   1.000
_cell.angle_alpha   90.00
_cell.angle_beta   90.00
_cell.angle_gamma   90.00
#
_symmetry.space_group_name_H-M   'P 1'
#
loop_
_entity.id
_entity.type
_entity.pdbx_description
1 polymer ?
#
loop_
_entity_poly.entity_id
_entity_poly.type
_entity_poly.pdbx_seq_one_letter_code
_entity_poly.pdbx_strand_id
1 'polypeptide(L)'
;MNQDDPAAPTGIKRKQLPTELRAAIWEVHKKRCSYTGDLIAFSDLDIDHVVPITISTGDLARLKREKIIGDDFDLNGLDNLLPTRRFQNGSKSAQVRANSVLIHFLDIAKQHSCAVQERLSVSIDNRRLLTAYLQIKAKADRNSLDVEDVLDIHRQQEGMTRLRHSPELVGGEDITLISADLARTLMVKPFALGGGGIDSVVLQNDAGVETICTNCKEFITAQERGLWARSQFDMNCYGMADRNCGMLSMLEHAKFAPESVLRYPRVTLRNLDRWSSAWVREVWIEFDEVEDGALFNKCKTIADLMAQVTCNVVQQDEWRVAIEPQKGFGLMLSELFRADLDNDGKEEILIFNLMYAPDGTLRVGRIRVAKPDEHGMLQPCVMP
;
A
#
# COMPACT_ATOMS: atom_id res chain seq x y z
N MET A 1 -31.47 -59.93 42.25
CA MET A 1 -32.20 -58.98 41.39
C MET A 1 -32.25 -57.67 42.14
N ASN A 2 -31.23 -56.83 41.95
CA ASN A 2 -31.22 -55.45 42.41
C ASN A 2 -30.69 -54.62 41.24
N GLN A 3 -31.46 -53.60 40.92
CA GLN A 3 -31.33 -52.71 39.78
C GLN A 3 -30.06 -51.88 39.92
N ASP A 4 -29.31 -51.80 38.82
CA ASP A 4 -28.21 -50.84 38.66
C ASP A 4 -28.75 -49.41 38.73
N ASP A 5 -28.22 -48.65 39.68
CA ASP A 5 -28.45 -47.22 39.85
C ASP A 5 -27.94 -46.44 38.61
N PRO A 6 -28.70 -45.47 38.05
CA PRO A 6 -28.21 -44.69 36.93
C PRO A 6 -27.12 -43.71 37.40
N ALA A 7 -25.89 -43.94 36.94
CA ALA A 7 -24.72 -43.12 37.26
C ALA A 7 -24.96 -41.63 36.97
N ALA A 8 -24.67 -40.78 37.94
CA ALA A 8 -24.87 -39.33 37.86
C ALA A 8 -24.05 -38.68 36.73
N PRO A 9 -24.62 -37.69 36.01
CA PRO A 9 -23.91 -36.97 34.94
C PRO A 9 -22.76 -36.11 35.48
N THR A 10 -21.73 -35.93 34.66
CA THR A 10 -20.42 -35.34 35.01
C THR A 10 -20.40 -33.85 35.40
N GLY A 11 -21.53 -33.15 35.48
CA GLY A 11 -21.61 -31.75 35.94
C GLY A 11 -20.92 -30.69 35.05
N ILE A 12 -20.26 -31.11 33.96
CA ILE A 12 -19.54 -30.22 33.03
C ILE A 12 -20.54 -29.48 32.13
N LYS A 13 -20.43 -28.15 32.06
CA LYS A 13 -21.31 -27.31 31.21
C LYS A 13 -20.77 -27.24 29.79
N ARG A 14 -21.68 -27.26 28.81
CA ARG A 14 -21.36 -27.03 27.39
C ARG A 14 -20.89 -25.61 27.17
N LYS A 15 -19.69 -25.45 26.59
CA LYS A 15 -19.17 -24.14 26.19
C LYS A 15 -19.91 -23.63 24.95
N GLN A 16 -20.33 -22.37 24.97
CA GLN A 16 -20.86 -21.71 23.78
C GLN A 16 -19.70 -21.43 22.82
N LEU A 17 -19.79 -21.93 21.59
CA LEU A 17 -18.73 -21.77 20.59
C LEU A 17 -18.96 -20.48 19.79
N PRO A 18 -18.01 -19.53 19.77
CA PRO A 18 -18.10 -18.32 18.94
C PRO A 18 -18.25 -18.66 17.45
N THR A 19 -18.85 -17.74 16.68
CA THR A 19 -19.04 -17.90 15.23
C THR A 19 -17.73 -18.14 14.51
N GLU A 20 -16.66 -17.44 14.91
CA GLU A 20 -15.33 -17.58 14.32
C GLU A 20 -14.74 -18.96 14.54
N LEU A 21 -14.93 -19.54 15.73
CA LEU A 21 -14.49 -20.90 16.03
C LEU A 21 -15.29 -21.94 15.23
N ARG A 22 -16.61 -21.76 15.11
CA ARG A 22 -17.46 -22.60 14.27
C ARG A 22 -17.05 -22.55 12.79
N ALA A 23 -16.72 -21.36 12.29
CA ALA A 23 -16.25 -21.16 10.91
C ALA A 23 -14.87 -21.80 10.69
N ALA A 24 -13.93 -21.63 11.62
CA ALA A 24 -12.61 -22.26 11.53
C ALA A 24 -12.71 -23.79 11.46
N ILE A 25 -13.52 -24.40 12.33
CA ILE A 25 -13.79 -25.85 12.29
C ILE A 25 -14.40 -26.25 10.93
N TRP A 26 -15.41 -25.53 10.46
CA TRP A 26 -16.05 -25.84 9.18
C TRP A 26 -15.10 -25.77 7.98
N GLU A 27 -14.26 -24.74 7.91
CA GLU A 27 -13.32 -24.54 6.80
C GLU A 27 -12.20 -25.58 6.81
N VAL A 28 -11.61 -25.87 7.96
CA VAL A 28 -10.52 -26.85 8.09
C VAL A 28 -10.98 -28.25 7.69
N HIS A 29 -12.23 -28.61 8.03
CA HIS A 29 -12.87 -29.84 7.59
C HIS A 29 -13.48 -29.74 6.17
N LYS A 30 -12.99 -28.80 5.35
CA LYS A 30 -13.34 -28.64 3.93
C LYS A 30 -14.84 -28.50 3.68
N LYS A 31 -15.55 -27.88 4.64
CA LYS A 31 -17.00 -27.64 4.61
C LYS A 31 -17.82 -28.91 4.57
N ARG A 32 -17.31 -30.02 5.12
CA ARG A 32 -17.95 -31.34 5.08
C ARG A 32 -18.37 -31.82 6.46
N CYS A 33 -19.43 -32.63 6.49
CA CYS A 33 -19.90 -33.35 7.66
C CYS A 33 -18.93 -34.49 7.97
N SER A 34 -18.33 -34.51 9.15
CA SER A 34 -17.37 -35.55 9.51
C SER A 34 -17.99 -36.95 9.54
N TYR A 35 -19.30 -37.07 9.74
CA TYR A 35 -19.98 -38.36 9.81
C TYR A 35 -20.43 -38.92 8.46
N THR A 36 -20.58 -38.08 7.43
CA THR A 36 -21.14 -38.50 6.13
C THR A 36 -20.26 -38.15 4.95
N GLY A 37 -19.32 -37.21 5.12
CA GLY A 37 -18.50 -36.66 4.05
C GLY A 37 -19.22 -35.60 3.18
N ASP A 38 -20.53 -35.41 3.36
CA ASP A 38 -21.31 -34.47 2.57
C ASP A 38 -20.96 -33.01 2.85
N LEU A 39 -21.11 -32.14 1.84
CA LEU A 39 -20.97 -30.70 2.03
C LEU A 39 -22.06 -30.12 2.94
N ILE A 40 -21.68 -29.20 3.82
CA ILE A 40 -22.58 -28.51 4.74
C ILE A 40 -22.53 -27.01 4.43
N ALA A 41 -23.68 -26.38 4.25
CA ALA A 41 -23.78 -24.93 4.28
C ALA A 41 -23.56 -24.42 5.71
N PHE A 42 -22.97 -23.24 5.88
CA PHE A 42 -22.72 -22.69 7.22
C PHE A 42 -24.01 -22.49 8.04
N SER A 43 -25.13 -22.22 7.38
CA SER A 43 -26.46 -22.12 8.02
C SER A 43 -26.94 -23.44 8.65
N ASP A 44 -26.51 -24.57 8.10
CA ASP A 44 -26.92 -25.92 8.53
C ASP A 44 -25.84 -26.61 9.39
N LEU A 45 -24.75 -25.90 9.66
CA LEU A 45 -23.62 -26.38 10.45
C LEU A 45 -24.02 -26.51 11.92
N ASP A 46 -23.72 -27.68 12.47
CA ASP A 46 -23.65 -27.90 13.91
C ASP A 46 -22.25 -28.41 14.27
N ILE A 47 -21.83 -28.12 15.50
CA ILE A 47 -20.58 -28.67 16.04
C ILE A 47 -20.94 -29.69 17.10
N ASP A 48 -20.56 -30.92 16.86
CA ASP A 48 -20.82 -32.04 17.75
C ASP A 48 -19.60 -32.37 18.60
N HIS A 49 -19.87 -32.86 19.81
CA HIS A 49 -18.87 -33.39 20.72
C HIS A 49 -18.81 -34.89 20.48
N VAL A 50 -17.67 -35.41 19.99
CA VAL A 50 -17.52 -36.83 19.66
C VAL A 50 -17.86 -37.69 20.88
N VAL A 51 -17.25 -37.36 22.02
CA VAL A 51 -17.64 -37.78 23.37
C VAL A 51 -18.66 -36.78 23.91
N PRO A 52 -19.92 -37.20 24.20
CA PRO A 52 -20.95 -36.30 24.70
C PRO A 52 -20.58 -35.64 26.02
N ILE A 53 -20.94 -34.37 26.20
CA ILE A 53 -20.75 -33.66 27.49
C ILE A 53 -21.57 -34.28 28.62
N THR A 54 -22.72 -34.87 28.30
CA THR A 54 -23.61 -35.54 29.26
C THR A 54 -23.18 -36.98 29.58
N ILE A 55 -21.95 -37.39 29.23
CA ILE A 55 -21.42 -38.71 29.52
C ILE A 55 -21.46 -39.00 31.03
N SER A 56 -21.78 -40.26 31.39
CA SER A 56 -21.79 -40.72 32.78
C SER A 56 -20.37 -40.75 33.35
N THR A 57 -20.23 -40.54 34.66
CA THR A 57 -18.92 -40.62 35.34
C THR A 57 -18.26 -41.99 35.17
N GLY A 58 -19.07 -43.07 35.20
CA GLY A 58 -18.61 -44.44 34.98
C GLY A 58 -18.07 -44.67 33.57
N ASP A 59 -18.78 -44.20 32.54
CA ASP A 59 -18.33 -44.32 31.15
C ASP A 59 -17.09 -43.49 30.86
N LEU A 60 -17.01 -42.28 31.41
CA LEU A 60 -15.82 -41.44 31.27
C LEU A 60 -14.59 -42.12 31.91
N ALA A 61 -14.76 -42.71 33.10
CA ALA A 61 -13.68 -43.46 33.76
C ALA A 61 -13.29 -44.72 32.98
N ARG A 62 -14.26 -45.40 32.35
CA ARG A 62 -14.02 -46.53 31.45
C ARG A 62 -13.18 -46.11 30.24
N LEU A 63 -13.55 -45.02 29.55
CA LEU A 63 -12.82 -44.53 28.36
C LEU A 63 -11.37 -44.14 28.69
N LYS A 64 -11.11 -43.56 29.86
CA LYS A 64 -9.75 -43.27 30.35
C LYS A 64 -8.96 -44.56 30.63
N ARG A 65 -9.57 -45.52 31.34
CA ARG A 65 -8.94 -46.81 31.69
C ARG A 65 -8.59 -47.64 30.45
N GLU A 66 -9.47 -47.64 29.46
CA GLU A 66 -9.27 -48.30 28.16
C GLU A 66 -8.30 -47.52 27.25
N LYS A 67 -7.75 -46.39 27.71
CA LYS A 67 -6.82 -45.52 26.96
C LYS A 67 -7.38 -45.02 25.62
N ILE A 68 -8.70 -44.89 25.53
CA ILE A 68 -9.38 -44.34 24.34
C ILE A 68 -9.26 -42.81 24.33
N ILE A 69 -9.32 -42.20 25.50
CA ILE A 69 -9.06 -40.78 25.72
C ILE A 69 -7.93 -40.61 26.75
N GLY A 70 -7.19 -39.50 26.68
CA GLY A 70 -6.15 -39.19 27.65
C GLY A 70 -6.69 -38.84 29.04
N ASP A 71 -5.84 -38.92 30.06
CA ASP A 71 -6.23 -38.58 31.44
C ASP A 71 -6.64 -37.11 31.58
N ASP A 72 -6.03 -36.22 30.79
CA ASP A 72 -6.28 -34.77 30.74
C ASP A 72 -7.26 -34.36 29.61
N PHE A 73 -8.05 -35.30 29.08
CA PHE A 73 -8.96 -35.01 27.96
C PHE A 73 -10.02 -33.95 28.33
N ASP A 74 -9.99 -32.82 27.63
CA ASP A 74 -11.00 -31.76 27.74
C ASP A 74 -12.21 -32.09 26.86
N LEU A 75 -13.38 -32.30 27.50
CA LEU A 75 -14.63 -32.53 26.78
C LEU A 75 -15.03 -31.34 25.89
N ASN A 76 -14.65 -30.11 26.23
CA ASN A 76 -14.88 -28.93 25.39
C ASN A 76 -13.67 -28.62 24.47
N GLY A 77 -12.65 -29.48 24.46
CA GLY A 77 -11.44 -29.30 23.68
C GLY A 77 -11.65 -29.55 22.19
N LEU A 78 -10.82 -28.94 21.34
CA LEU A 78 -10.90 -29.09 19.88
C LEU A 78 -10.77 -30.54 19.42
N ASP A 79 -10.02 -31.34 20.16
CA ASP A 79 -9.83 -32.77 19.91
C ASP A 79 -11.11 -33.60 20.13
N ASN A 80 -12.20 -32.96 20.59
CA ASN A 80 -13.51 -33.56 20.75
C ASN A 80 -14.58 -32.93 19.83
N LEU A 81 -14.25 -31.97 18.97
CA LEU A 81 -15.23 -31.21 18.19
C LEU A 81 -15.19 -31.58 16.71
N LEU A 82 -16.35 -31.85 16.12
CA LEU A 82 -16.48 -32.12 14.69
C LEU A 82 -17.66 -31.36 14.06
N PRO A 83 -17.52 -30.89 12.80
CA PRO A 83 -18.63 -30.35 12.05
C PRO A 83 -19.58 -31.46 11.60
N THR A 84 -20.86 -31.21 11.81
CA THR A 84 -21.94 -32.11 11.42
C THR A 84 -23.13 -31.31 10.91
N ARG A 85 -24.07 -31.99 10.27
CA ARG A 85 -25.39 -31.45 9.96
C ARG A 85 -26.29 -31.65 11.18
N ARG A 86 -27.21 -30.71 11.41
CA ARG A 86 -28.16 -30.76 12.53
C ARG A 86 -28.92 -32.08 12.63
N PHE A 87 -29.36 -32.66 11.50
CA PHE A 87 -30.09 -33.93 11.48
C PHE A 87 -29.23 -35.10 12.01
N GLN A 88 -28.02 -35.27 11.46
CA GLN A 88 -27.08 -36.32 11.87
C GLN A 88 -26.61 -36.14 13.33
N ASN A 89 -26.44 -34.90 13.77
CA ASN A 89 -26.17 -34.58 15.19
C ASN A 89 -27.32 -35.06 16.09
N GLY A 90 -28.56 -34.73 15.71
CA GLY A 90 -29.76 -35.13 16.42
C GLY A 90 -29.94 -36.65 16.49
N SER A 91 -29.63 -37.37 15.41
CA SER A 91 -29.70 -38.84 15.38
C SER A 91 -28.68 -39.52 16.31
N LYS A 92 -27.51 -38.90 16.55
CA LYS A 92 -26.52 -39.41 17.50
C LYS A 92 -26.91 -39.10 18.95
N SER A 93 -27.41 -37.90 19.22
CA SER A 93 -27.81 -37.45 20.56
C SER A 93 -26.70 -37.69 21.61
N ALA A 94 -27.05 -38.06 22.84
CA ALA A 94 -26.12 -38.31 23.95
C ALA A 94 -25.44 -39.70 23.92
N GLN A 95 -25.55 -40.46 22.83
CA GLN A 95 -25.04 -41.84 22.79
C GLN A 95 -23.53 -41.89 22.56
N VAL A 96 -22.83 -42.64 23.41
CA VAL A 96 -21.42 -43.00 23.20
C VAL A 96 -21.37 -44.14 22.18
N ARG A 97 -20.67 -43.93 21.06
CA ARG A 97 -20.53 -44.97 20.01
C ARG A 97 -19.58 -46.08 20.45
N ALA A 98 -19.65 -47.21 19.75
CA ALA A 98 -18.69 -48.31 19.92
C ALA A 98 -17.24 -47.82 19.78
N ASN A 99 -16.34 -48.40 20.56
CA ASN A 99 -14.96 -47.92 20.74
C ASN A 99 -14.20 -47.70 19.40
N SER A 100 -14.36 -48.59 18.42
CA SER A 100 -13.69 -48.45 17.11
C SER A 100 -14.12 -47.21 16.34
N VAL A 101 -15.41 -46.91 16.35
CA VAL A 101 -16.00 -45.73 15.69
C VAL A 101 -15.63 -44.46 16.46
N LEU A 102 -15.59 -44.54 17.79
CA LEU A 102 -15.21 -43.44 18.65
C LEU A 102 -13.76 -43.01 18.41
N ILE A 103 -12.82 -43.96 18.38
CA ILE A 103 -11.40 -43.72 18.13
C ILE A 103 -11.20 -43.02 16.77
N HIS A 104 -11.88 -43.51 15.73
CA HIS A 104 -11.78 -42.92 14.40
C HIS A 104 -12.15 -41.42 14.36
N PHE A 105 -13.27 -41.04 14.99
CA PHE A 105 -13.71 -39.65 14.99
C PHE A 105 -12.89 -38.75 15.92
N LEU A 106 -12.37 -39.28 17.03
CA LEU A 106 -11.42 -38.56 17.88
C LEU A 106 -10.09 -38.31 17.15
N ASP A 107 -9.61 -39.28 16.36
CA ASP A 107 -8.42 -39.12 15.55
C ASP A 107 -8.61 -38.02 14.48
N ILE A 108 -9.76 -38.00 13.80
CA ILE A 108 -10.09 -36.91 12.88
C ILE A 108 -10.08 -35.54 13.58
N ALA A 109 -10.73 -35.43 14.74
CA ALA A 109 -10.78 -34.16 15.49
C ALA A 109 -9.37 -33.71 15.90
N LYS A 110 -8.54 -34.64 16.40
CA LYS A 110 -7.16 -34.39 16.79
C LYS A 110 -6.25 -34.00 15.63
N GLN A 111 -6.40 -34.64 14.47
CA GLN A 111 -5.61 -34.31 13.27
C GLN A 111 -5.85 -32.87 12.79
N HIS A 112 -7.06 -32.35 13.01
CA HIS A 112 -7.45 -31.02 12.56
C HIS A 112 -7.33 -29.92 13.62
N SER A 113 -7.09 -30.26 14.89
CA SER A 113 -7.14 -29.28 15.99
C SER A 113 -6.08 -28.17 15.86
N CYS A 114 -4.86 -28.52 15.46
CA CYS A 114 -3.80 -27.55 15.19
C CYS A 114 -4.19 -26.56 14.07
N ALA A 115 -4.69 -27.08 12.94
CA ALA A 115 -5.12 -26.25 11.82
C ALA A 115 -6.33 -25.37 12.16
N VAL A 116 -7.24 -25.84 13.02
CA VAL A 116 -8.35 -25.01 13.53
C VAL A 116 -7.84 -23.86 14.39
N GLN A 117 -6.85 -24.08 15.26
CA GLN A 117 -6.26 -23.02 16.08
C GLN A 117 -5.59 -21.95 15.21
N GLU A 118 -4.78 -22.36 14.23
CA GLU A 118 -4.12 -21.45 13.30
C GLU A 118 -5.13 -20.65 12.47
N ARG A 119 -6.19 -21.32 11.97
CA ARG A 119 -7.23 -20.63 11.21
C ARG A 119 -8.00 -19.62 12.06
N LEU A 120 -8.25 -19.95 13.32
CA LEU A 120 -8.93 -19.07 14.26
C LEU A 120 -8.08 -17.84 14.59
N SER A 121 -6.78 -17.98 14.85
CA SER A 121 -5.91 -16.84 15.15
C SER A 121 -5.86 -15.85 13.98
N VAL A 122 -5.66 -16.35 12.76
CA VAL A 122 -5.67 -15.53 11.52
C VAL A 122 -7.01 -14.78 11.36
N SER A 123 -8.13 -15.45 11.63
CA SER A 123 -9.46 -14.82 11.54
C SER A 123 -9.64 -13.69 12.56
N ILE A 124 -9.18 -13.90 13.80
CA ILE A 124 -9.22 -12.89 14.87
C ILE A 124 -8.36 -11.68 14.50
N ASP A 125 -7.15 -11.90 13.99
CA ASP A 125 -6.24 -10.83 13.62
C ASP A 125 -6.77 -10.02 12.43
N ASN A 126 -7.31 -10.70 11.41
CA ASN A 126 -7.98 -10.03 10.29
C ASN A 126 -9.17 -9.18 10.74
N ARG A 127 -9.99 -9.68 11.68
CA ARG A 127 -11.11 -8.89 12.23
C ARG A 127 -10.62 -7.67 13.01
N ARG A 128 -9.54 -7.79 13.76
CA ARG A 128 -8.91 -6.66 14.46
C ARG A 128 -8.41 -5.61 13.48
N LEU A 129 -7.69 -6.02 12.43
CA LEU A 129 -7.22 -5.14 11.37
C LEU A 129 -8.36 -4.42 10.65
N LEU A 130 -9.41 -5.16 10.27
CA LEU A 130 -10.60 -4.57 9.63
C LEU A 130 -11.29 -3.56 10.55
N THR A 131 -11.42 -3.88 11.84
CA THR A 131 -12.03 -2.97 12.82
C THR A 131 -11.20 -1.69 12.97
N ALA A 132 -9.88 -1.80 13.06
CA ALA A 132 -8.99 -0.64 13.11
C ALA A 132 -9.09 0.22 11.84
N TYR A 133 -9.07 -0.40 10.66
CA TYR A 133 -9.26 0.29 9.38
C TYR A 133 -10.59 1.04 9.32
N LEU A 134 -11.70 0.39 9.69
CA LEU A 134 -13.03 1.02 9.68
C LEU A 134 -13.12 2.18 10.68
N GLN A 135 -12.44 2.11 11.83
CA GLN A 135 -12.36 3.21 12.78
C GLN A 135 -11.56 4.40 12.24
N ILE A 136 -10.44 4.14 11.58
CA ILE A 136 -9.64 5.18 10.90
C ILE A 136 -10.50 5.83 9.82
N LYS A 137 -11.14 5.03 8.95
CA LYS A 137 -12.02 5.50 7.90
C LYS A 137 -13.17 6.36 8.42
N ALA A 138 -13.89 5.90 9.44
CA ALA A 138 -14.98 6.67 10.03
C ALA A 138 -14.52 8.01 10.63
N LYS A 139 -13.29 8.08 11.17
CA LYS A 139 -12.71 9.34 11.67
C LYS A 139 -12.23 10.23 10.52
N ALA A 140 -11.69 9.66 9.45
CA ALA A 140 -11.27 10.37 8.25
C ALA A 140 -12.49 11.03 7.58
N ASP A 141 -13.54 10.26 7.31
CA ASP A 141 -14.80 10.73 6.71
C ASP A 141 -15.42 11.89 7.52
N ARG A 142 -15.42 11.80 8.86
CA ARG A 142 -15.93 12.87 9.74
C ARG A 142 -15.18 14.19 9.61
N ASN A 143 -13.91 14.13 9.26
CA ASN A 143 -13.03 15.29 9.11
C ASN A 143 -12.82 15.65 7.62
N SER A 144 -13.58 15.06 6.71
CA SER A 144 -13.40 15.20 5.25
C SER A 144 -11.98 14.85 4.79
N LEU A 145 -11.33 13.91 5.49
CA LEU A 145 -10.01 13.40 5.15
C LEU A 145 -10.15 12.09 4.38
N ASP A 146 -9.27 11.87 3.40
CA ASP A 146 -9.10 10.54 2.82
C ASP A 146 -8.25 9.65 3.75
N VAL A 147 -8.51 8.34 3.74
CA VAL A 147 -7.77 7.38 4.59
C VAL A 147 -6.31 7.34 4.21
N GLU A 148 -5.98 7.44 2.92
CA GLU A 148 -4.60 7.48 2.46
C GLU A 148 -3.88 8.73 2.97
N ASP A 149 -4.56 9.87 3.06
CA ASP A 149 -3.96 11.09 3.61
C ASP A 149 -3.67 10.94 5.10
N VAL A 150 -4.55 10.29 5.88
CA VAL A 150 -4.29 10.01 7.29
C VAL A 150 -3.09 9.08 7.47
N LEU A 151 -2.96 8.06 6.63
CA LEU A 151 -1.82 7.15 6.65
C LEU A 151 -0.53 7.86 6.24
N ASP A 152 -0.57 8.70 5.21
CA ASP A 152 0.60 9.43 4.72
C ASP A 152 1.05 10.49 5.76
N ILE A 153 0.12 11.16 6.46
CA ILE A 153 0.44 12.04 7.60
C ILE A 153 1.17 11.26 8.70
N HIS A 154 0.63 10.11 9.12
CA HIS A 154 1.24 9.32 10.18
C HIS A 154 2.65 8.82 9.79
N ARG A 155 2.80 8.32 8.55
CA ARG A 155 4.10 7.88 8.02
C ARG A 155 5.12 9.01 7.96
N GLN A 156 4.73 10.19 7.49
CA GLN A 156 5.62 11.35 7.45
C GLN A 156 6.07 11.78 8.85
N GLN A 157 5.18 11.70 9.85
CA GLN A 157 5.55 11.93 11.25
C GLN A 157 6.58 10.92 11.78
N GLU A 158 6.57 9.69 11.25
CA GLU A 158 7.58 8.66 11.53
C GLU A 158 8.84 8.80 10.65
N GLY A 159 8.95 9.86 9.84
CA GLY A 159 10.09 10.11 8.95
C GLY A 159 10.07 9.31 7.64
N MET A 160 8.90 8.78 7.27
CA MET A 160 8.69 8.04 6.02
C MET A 160 7.94 8.88 4.99
N THR A 161 8.49 9.00 3.79
CA THR A 161 7.89 9.73 2.67
C THR A 161 7.43 8.78 1.60
N ARG A 162 6.21 8.98 1.10
CA ARG A 162 5.66 8.17 0.01
C ARG A 162 6.09 8.71 -1.34
N LEU A 163 6.72 7.85 -2.14
CA LEU A 163 7.13 8.16 -3.50
C LEU A 163 6.03 7.80 -4.50
N ARG A 164 5.94 8.59 -5.58
CA ARG A 164 5.13 8.32 -6.79
C ARG A 164 5.96 7.70 -7.91
N HIS A 165 7.29 7.77 -7.79
CA HIS A 165 8.24 7.19 -8.71
C HIS A 165 9.30 6.41 -7.93
N SER A 166 9.44 5.12 -8.22
CA SER A 166 10.48 4.30 -7.62
C SER A 166 11.86 4.71 -8.14
N PRO A 167 12.89 4.79 -7.29
CA PRO A 167 14.25 5.10 -7.75
C PRO A 167 14.78 4.08 -8.76
N GLU A 168 15.25 4.55 -9.91
CA GLU A 168 15.89 3.74 -10.95
C GLU A 168 17.38 3.52 -10.63
N LEU A 169 17.62 2.84 -9.52
CA LEU A 169 18.93 2.47 -8.98
C LEU A 169 18.93 0.99 -8.63
N VAL A 170 20.11 0.36 -8.58
CA VAL A 170 20.22 -1.03 -8.15
C VAL A 170 19.74 -1.18 -6.70
N GLY A 171 18.68 -1.98 -6.49
CA GLY A 171 18.03 -2.15 -5.19
C GLY A 171 17.02 -1.05 -4.84
N GLY A 172 16.71 -0.17 -5.79
CA GLY A 172 15.68 0.86 -5.70
C GLY A 172 14.31 0.42 -6.23
N GLU A 173 14.22 -0.78 -6.81
CA GLU A 173 13.02 -1.30 -7.44
C GLU A 173 11.87 -1.42 -6.42
N ASP A 174 10.66 -1.05 -6.84
CA ASP A 174 9.43 -1.12 -6.05
C ASP A 174 9.41 -0.33 -4.71
N ILE A 175 10.41 0.52 -4.46
CA ILE A 175 10.42 1.40 -3.29
C ILE A 175 9.40 2.54 -3.49
N THR A 176 8.28 2.44 -2.78
CA THR A 176 7.21 3.45 -2.77
C THR A 176 7.11 4.21 -1.44
N LEU A 177 7.87 3.79 -0.42
CA LEU A 177 7.95 4.43 0.88
C LEU A 177 9.41 4.42 1.33
N ILE A 178 9.93 5.59 1.73
CA ILE A 178 11.36 5.78 1.95
C ILE A 178 11.64 6.70 3.14
N SER A 179 12.69 6.40 3.90
CA SER A 179 13.25 7.29 4.93
C SER A 179 14.50 8.01 4.41
N ALA A 180 14.89 9.10 5.07
CA ALA A 180 16.14 9.80 4.77
C ALA A 180 17.38 8.88 4.87
N ASP A 181 17.38 7.92 5.80
CA ASP A 181 18.46 6.93 5.94
C ASP A 181 18.56 6.03 4.72
N LEU A 182 17.42 5.49 4.27
CA LEU A 182 17.38 4.65 3.08
C LEU A 182 17.78 5.45 1.84
N ALA A 183 17.30 6.69 1.69
CA ALA A 183 17.70 7.59 0.62
C ALA A 183 19.22 7.76 0.55
N ARG A 184 19.88 8.04 1.69
CA ARG A 184 21.35 8.15 1.78
C ARG A 184 22.08 6.89 1.33
N THR A 185 21.54 5.71 1.63
CA THR A 185 22.14 4.45 1.17
C THR A 185 21.96 4.22 -0.34
N LEU A 186 20.87 4.71 -0.93
CA LEU A 186 20.61 4.62 -2.36
C LEU A 186 21.49 5.58 -3.17
N MET A 187 21.87 6.73 -2.62
CA MET A 187 22.69 7.73 -3.31
C MET A 187 24.04 7.22 -3.85
N VAL A 188 24.57 6.13 -3.28
CA VAL A 188 25.83 5.49 -3.70
C VAL A 188 25.62 4.22 -4.53
N LYS A 189 24.37 3.82 -4.77
CA LYS A 189 24.06 2.67 -5.60
C LYS A 189 24.26 3.00 -7.07
N PRO A 190 24.67 2.01 -7.89
CA PRO A 190 24.76 2.20 -9.32
C PRO A 190 23.42 2.57 -9.94
N PHE A 191 23.47 3.36 -11.00
CA PHE A 191 22.33 3.64 -11.85
C PHE A 191 21.74 2.39 -12.49
N ALA A 192 20.42 2.39 -12.60
CA ALA A 192 19.63 1.41 -13.36
C ALA A 192 18.56 2.15 -14.17
N LEU A 193 18.96 3.23 -14.84
CA LEU A 193 18.07 4.20 -15.48
C LEU A 193 17.41 3.60 -16.73
N GLY A 194 16.23 4.12 -17.07
CA GLY A 194 15.52 3.75 -18.31
C GLY A 194 15.04 2.30 -18.32
N GLY A 195 14.66 1.76 -17.15
CA GLY A 195 14.28 0.35 -17.00
C GLY A 195 15.47 -0.60 -16.87
N GLY A 196 16.60 -0.12 -16.32
CA GLY A 196 17.80 -0.92 -16.09
C GLY A 196 18.80 -0.96 -17.26
N GLY A 197 18.53 -0.23 -18.34
CA GLY A 197 19.37 -0.24 -19.55
C GLY A 197 20.55 0.75 -19.52
N ILE A 198 20.55 1.71 -18.60
CA ILE A 198 21.54 2.79 -18.53
C ILE A 198 22.16 2.80 -17.13
N ASP A 199 23.47 2.56 -17.07
CA ASP A 199 24.26 2.43 -15.84
C ASP A 199 25.15 3.65 -15.54
N SER A 200 25.18 4.62 -16.46
CA SER A 200 26.05 5.77 -16.39
C SER A 200 25.50 6.98 -17.13
N VAL A 201 25.90 8.17 -16.69
CA VAL A 201 25.60 9.46 -17.34
C VAL A 201 26.90 10.17 -17.65
N VAL A 202 27.03 10.67 -18.87
CA VAL A 202 28.21 11.39 -19.34
C VAL A 202 27.92 12.89 -19.34
N LEU A 203 28.77 13.64 -18.65
CA LEU A 203 28.73 15.10 -18.59
C LEU A 203 30.04 15.67 -19.09
N GLN A 204 30.06 16.90 -19.56
CA GLN A 204 31.27 17.57 -20.02
C GLN A 204 31.37 19.01 -19.55
N ASN A 205 32.59 19.55 -19.57
CA ASN A 205 32.86 20.96 -19.31
C ASN A 205 33.07 21.72 -20.64
N ASP A 206 33.34 23.02 -20.54
CA ASP A 206 33.55 23.88 -21.72
C ASP A 206 34.79 23.52 -22.54
N ALA A 207 35.76 22.81 -21.94
CA ALA A 207 36.93 22.28 -22.64
C ALA A 207 36.64 20.95 -23.36
N GLY A 208 35.42 20.41 -23.25
CA GLY A 208 35.01 19.14 -23.84
C GLY A 208 35.55 17.92 -23.09
N VAL A 209 36.00 18.07 -21.85
CA VAL A 209 36.46 16.96 -21.02
C VAL A 209 35.26 16.26 -20.41
N GLU A 210 35.11 14.98 -20.73
CA GLU A 210 34.02 14.14 -20.25
C GLU A 210 34.27 13.64 -18.81
N THR A 211 33.19 13.56 -18.06
CA THR A 211 33.09 12.96 -16.73
C THR A 211 31.96 11.95 -16.75
N ILE A 212 32.25 10.71 -16.38
CA ILE A 212 31.27 9.63 -16.31
C ILE A 212 30.82 9.52 -14.85
N CYS A 213 29.50 9.58 -14.64
CA CYS A 213 28.87 9.42 -13.34
C CYS A 213 28.08 8.11 -13.33
N THR A 214 28.32 7.26 -12.34
CA THR A 214 27.70 5.92 -12.20
C THR A 214 26.69 5.85 -11.06
N ASN A 215 26.62 6.89 -10.22
CA ASN A 215 25.72 7.00 -9.08
C ASN A 215 25.35 8.47 -8.82
N CYS A 216 24.41 8.67 -7.91
CA CYS A 216 23.89 10.01 -7.62
C CYS A 216 24.88 10.96 -6.97
N LYS A 217 25.80 10.47 -6.12
CA LYS A 217 26.82 11.35 -5.52
C LYS A 217 27.76 11.93 -6.56
N GLU A 218 28.24 11.09 -7.49
CA GLU A 218 29.09 11.53 -8.60
C GLU A 218 28.36 12.55 -9.48
N PHE A 219 27.11 12.27 -9.81
CA PHE A 219 26.27 13.13 -10.66
C PHE A 219 26.04 14.51 -10.03
N ILE A 220 25.63 14.57 -8.76
CA ILE A 220 25.41 15.85 -8.06
C ILE A 220 26.72 16.65 -7.96
N THR A 221 27.82 15.99 -7.60
CA THR A 221 29.16 16.64 -7.56
C THR A 221 29.53 17.22 -8.93
N ALA A 222 29.15 16.55 -10.01
CA ALA A 222 29.39 17.04 -11.36
C ALA A 222 28.48 18.22 -11.72
N GLN A 223 27.20 18.19 -11.32
CA GLN A 223 26.28 19.32 -11.49
C GLN A 223 26.79 20.57 -10.75
N GLU A 224 27.27 20.43 -9.51
CA GLU A 224 27.85 21.53 -8.70
C GLU A 224 29.08 22.17 -9.36
N ARG A 225 29.82 21.41 -10.18
CA ARG A 225 30.95 21.91 -10.97
C ARG A 225 30.53 22.56 -12.30
N GLY A 226 29.23 22.62 -12.59
CA GLY A 226 28.70 23.18 -13.83
C GLY A 226 28.89 22.29 -15.06
N LEU A 227 29.12 20.99 -14.89
CA LEU A 227 29.20 20.04 -16.01
C LEU A 227 27.80 19.83 -16.63
N TRP A 228 27.74 19.70 -17.94
CA TRP A 228 26.49 19.62 -18.70
C TRP A 228 26.48 18.50 -19.74
N ALA A 229 25.29 18.04 -20.13
CA ALA A 229 25.09 16.98 -21.10
C ALA A 229 25.11 17.52 -22.55
N ARG A 230 25.92 16.91 -23.42
CA ARG A 230 26.15 17.43 -24.78
C ARG A 230 25.17 16.92 -25.82
N SER A 231 25.00 15.61 -25.90
CA SER A 231 24.19 15.00 -26.95
C SER A 231 22.73 14.87 -26.52
N GLN A 232 21.83 14.62 -27.47
CA GLN A 232 20.43 14.34 -27.15
C GLN A 232 20.28 13.14 -26.21
N PHE A 233 21.09 12.10 -26.44
CA PHE A 233 21.10 10.93 -25.59
C PHE A 233 21.55 11.30 -24.17
N ASP A 234 22.63 12.06 -24.04
CA ASP A 234 23.14 12.48 -22.73
C ASP A 234 22.15 13.40 -22.01
N MET A 235 21.44 14.29 -22.71
CA MET A 235 20.39 15.13 -22.11
C MET A 235 19.22 14.31 -21.58
N ASN A 236 18.85 13.23 -22.27
CA ASN A 236 17.83 12.30 -21.78
C ASN A 236 18.32 11.57 -20.52
N CYS A 237 19.54 11.04 -20.54
CA CYS A 237 20.17 10.39 -19.40
C CYS A 237 20.33 11.34 -18.21
N TYR A 238 20.71 12.60 -18.47
CA TYR A 238 20.76 13.67 -17.48
C TYR A 238 19.41 13.86 -16.81
N GLY A 239 18.33 13.99 -17.57
CA GLY A 239 16.99 14.16 -17.00
C GLY A 239 16.55 12.97 -16.14
N MET A 240 16.91 11.75 -16.55
CA MET A 240 16.66 10.54 -15.74
C MET A 240 17.47 10.54 -14.44
N ALA A 241 18.76 10.89 -14.49
CA ALA A 241 19.59 11.00 -13.30
C ALA A 241 19.12 12.14 -12.38
N ASP A 242 18.82 13.32 -12.92
CA ASP A 242 18.34 14.48 -12.16
C ASP A 242 17.04 14.17 -11.42
N ARG A 243 16.09 13.47 -12.06
CA ARG A 243 14.87 12.98 -11.41
C ARG A 243 15.18 12.13 -10.18
N ASN A 244 16.06 11.15 -10.32
CA ASN A 244 16.35 10.19 -9.25
C ASN A 244 17.21 10.81 -8.14
N CYS A 245 18.28 11.49 -8.51
CA CYS A 245 19.25 12.05 -7.58
C CYS A 245 18.70 13.29 -6.87
N GLY A 246 17.99 14.16 -7.60
CA GLY A 246 17.29 15.29 -7.02
C GLY A 246 16.19 14.85 -6.06
N MET A 247 15.41 13.81 -6.41
CA MET A 247 14.42 13.22 -5.50
C MET A 247 15.06 12.70 -4.21
N LEU A 248 16.13 11.91 -4.32
CA LEU A 248 16.80 11.34 -3.15
C LEU A 248 17.49 12.39 -2.28
N SER A 249 18.10 13.41 -2.90
CA SER A 249 18.70 14.53 -2.18
C SER A 249 17.66 15.32 -1.40
N MET A 250 16.47 15.56 -1.99
CA MET A 250 15.41 16.29 -1.31
C MET A 250 14.79 15.54 -0.13
N LEU A 251 14.85 14.21 -0.12
CA LEU A 251 14.40 13.42 1.04
C LEU A 251 15.25 13.64 2.30
N GLU A 252 16.48 14.15 2.18
CA GLU A 252 17.29 14.53 3.35
C GLU A 252 16.73 15.76 4.08
N HIS A 253 16.01 16.62 3.34
CA HIS A 253 15.44 17.87 3.86
C HIS A 253 13.92 17.80 4.04
N ALA A 254 13.27 16.81 3.44
CA ALA A 254 11.83 16.60 3.50
C ALA A 254 11.35 16.40 4.93
N LYS A 255 10.44 17.29 5.37
CA LYS A 255 9.79 17.20 6.68
C LYS A 255 8.27 17.07 6.54
N PHE A 256 7.64 16.64 7.62
CA PHE A 256 6.20 16.73 7.74
C PHE A 256 5.78 18.21 7.78
N ALA A 257 4.93 18.62 6.85
CA ALA A 257 4.31 19.94 6.82
C ALA A 257 3.06 19.98 7.71
N PRO A 258 3.02 20.72 8.84
CA PRO A 258 1.82 20.84 9.66
C PRO A 258 0.69 21.57 8.93
N GLU A 259 1.02 22.51 8.06
CA GLU A 259 0.08 23.28 7.26
C GLU A 259 0.08 22.79 5.82
N SER A 260 -1.08 22.45 5.26
CA SER A 260 -1.19 22.09 3.85
C SER A 260 -2.50 22.57 3.24
N VAL A 261 -2.37 23.38 2.19
CA VAL A 261 -3.47 23.75 1.29
C VAL A 261 -3.67 22.75 0.14
N LEU A 262 -2.86 21.68 0.12
CA LEU A 262 -2.80 20.68 -0.94
C LEU A 262 -3.44 19.35 -0.56
N ARG A 263 -3.68 19.11 0.73
CA ARG A 263 -4.35 17.90 1.23
C ARG A 263 -5.87 18.01 1.20
N TYR A 264 -6.43 19.19 1.50
CA TYR A 264 -7.88 19.36 1.66
C TYR A 264 -8.42 20.62 0.96
N PRO A 265 -9.09 20.47 -0.20
CA PRO A 265 -9.21 19.23 -1.00
C PRO A 265 -7.85 18.79 -1.56
N ARG A 266 -7.69 17.49 -1.83
CA ARG A 266 -6.43 16.96 -2.37
C ARG A 266 -6.19 17.53 -3.77
N VAL A 267 -5.20 18.40 -3.89
CA VAL A 267 -4.77 18.99 -5.16
C VAL A 267 -3.85 17.99 -5.84
N THR A 268 -4.17 17.61 -7.07
CA THR A 268 -3.42 16.65 -7.90
C THR A 268 -3.13 17.27 -9.27
N LEU A 269 -2.49 16.53 -10.18
CA LEU A 269 -2.28 16.97 -11.56
C LEU A 269 -3.56 16.92 -12.42
N ARG A 270 -4.70 16.52 -11.83
CA ARG A 270 -6.04 16.71 -12.40
C ARG A 270 -6.60 18.11 -12.21
N ASN A 271 -6.19 18.80 -11.14
CA ASN A 271 -6.74 20.09 -10.74
C ASN A 271 -5.98 21.24 -11.42
N LEU A 272 -6.01 21.31 -12.76
CA LEU A 272 -5.22 22.27 -13.55
C LEU A 272 -5.60 23.74 -13.32
N ASP A 273 -6.71 23.99 -12.64
CA ASP A 273 -7.13 25.29 -12.08
C ASP A 273 -6.29 25.71 -10.86
N ARG A 274 -5.51 24.80 -10.29
CA ARG A 274 -4.58 25.05 -9.17
C ARG A 274 -3.13 25.14 -9.60
N TRP A 275 -2.82 24.89 -10.88
CA TRP A 275 -1.47 24.95 -11.43
C TRP A 275 -1.28 26.23 -12.23
N SER A 276 -0.22 26.99 -11.92
CA SER A 276 0.09 28.26 -12.58
C SER A 276 0.36 28.10 -14.08
N SER A 277 -0.07 29.07 -14.88
CA SER A 277 0.30 29.16 -16.30
C SER A 277 1.81 29.35 -16.51
N ALA A 278 2.55 29.76 -15.46
CA ALA A 278 4.00 29.89 -15.48
C ALA A 278 4.72 28.58 -15.85
N TRP A 279 4.16 27.41 -15.50
CA TRP A 279 4.71 26.12 -15.92
C TRP A 279 4.75 25.98 -17.45
N VAL A 280 3.70 26.40 -18.14
CA VAL A 280 3.62 26.39 -19.61
C VAL A 280 4.48 27.50 -20.20
N ARG A 281 4.60 28.65 -19.53
CA ARG A 281 5.46 29.75 -19.97
C ARG A 281 6.93 29.33 -20.09
N GLU A 282 7.43 28.43 -19.23
CA GLU A 282 8.82 27.96 -19.30
C GLU A 282 9.18 27.24 -20.61
N VAL A 283 8.20 26.67 -21.29
CA VAL A 283 8.38 25.92 -22.55
C VAL A 283 7.85 26.67 -23.77
N TRP A 284 7.39 27.91 -23.58
CA TRP A 284 6.87 28.76 -24.65
C TRP A 284 8.02 29.42 -25.41
N ILE A 285 8.14 29.15 -26.70
CA ILE A 285 9.19 29.72 -27.56
C ILE A 285 8.56 30.80 -28.45
N GLU A 286 9.40 31.69 -28.98
CA GLU A 286 8.98 32.81 -29.85
C GLU A 286 8.00 33.74 -29.15
N PHE A 287 8.31 34.06 -27.88
CA PHE A 287 7.46 34.85 -27.00
C PHE A 287 7.27 36.28 -27.55
N ASP A 288 6.03 36.62 -27.89
CA ASP A 288 5.63 37.98 -28.24
C ASP A 288 5.30 38.75 -26.96
N GLU A 289 6.09 39.79 -26.65
CA GLU A 289 5.92 40.57 -25.42
C GLU A 289 4.54 41.22 -25.28
N VAL A 290 3.88 41.53 -26.40
CA VAL A 290 2.57 42.21 -26.41
C VAL A 290 1.46 41.18 -26.33
N GLU A 291 1.41 40.24 -27.28
CA GLU A 291 0.30 39.28 -27.38
C GLU A 291 0.40 38.19 -26.30
N ASP A 292 1.55 37.52 -26.22
CA ASP A 292 1.75 36.43 -25.24
C ASP A 292 1.85 37.02 -23.82
N GLY A 293 2.45 38.20 -23.67
CA GLY A 293 2.44 38.95 -22.40
C GLY A 293 1.02 39.23 -21.89
N ALA A 294 0.11 39.69 -22.76
CA ALA A 294 -1.29 39.90 -22.40
C ALA A 294 -2.00 38.57 -22.07
N LEU A 295 -1.72 37.50 -22.82
CA LEU A 295 -2.27 36.17 -22.58
C LEU A 295 -1.91 35.64 -21.18
N PHE A 296 -0.63 35.61 -20.80
CA PHE A 296 -0.17 35.11 -19.50
C PHE A 296 -0.51 36.05 -18.34
N ASN A 297 -0.77 37.33 -18.62
CA ASN A 297 -1.33 38.23 -17.62
C ASN A 297 -2.80 37.93 -17.32
N LYS A 298 -3.58 37.57 -18.35
CA LYS A 298 -5.00 37.19 -18.24
C LYS A 298 -5.20 35.77 -17.69
N CYS A 299 -4.44 34.80 -18.19
CA CYS A 299 -4.57 33.38 -17.87
C CYS A 299 -3.59 33.03 -16.75
N LYS A 300 -4.09 32.88 -15.52
CA LYS A 300 -3.25 32.61 -14.36
C LYS A 300 -2.97 31.13 -14.18
N THR A 301 -3.85 30.27 -14.67
CA THR A 301 -3.79 28.82 -14.49
C THR A 301 -3.61 28.09 -15.81
N ILE A 302 -3.20 26.82 -15.75
CA ILE A 302 -3.17 25.95 -16.93
C ILE A 302 -4.59 25.74 -17.47
N ALA A 303 -5.59 25.61 -16.60
CA ALA A 303 -6.99 25.52 -17.02
C ALA A 303 -7.47 26.76 -17.79
N ASP A 304 -7.02 27.97 -17.43
CA ASP A 304 -7.35 29.19 -18.18
C ASP A 304 -6.79 29.14 -19.61
N LEU A 305 -5.54 28.69 -19.78
CA LEU A 305 -4.92 28.52 -21.09
C LEU A 305 -5.68 27.50 -21.95
N MET A 306 -6.12 26.39 -21.35
CA MET A 306 -6.97 25.41 -22.05
C MET A 306 -8.31 26.01 -22.47
N ALA A 307 -8.93 26.84 -21.62
CA ALA A 307 -10.18 27.52 -21.94
C ALA A 307 -10.02 28.55 -23.07
N GLN A 308 -8.84 29.13 -23.25
CA GLN A 308 -8.48 29.96 -24.41
C GLN A 308 -8.00 29.14 -25.63
N VAL A 309 -7.98 27.80 -25.53
CA VAL A 309 -7.52 26.87 -26.58
C VAL A 309 -6.02 27.06 -26.91
N THR A 310 -5.23 27.67 -26.03
CA THR A 310 -3.80 27.94 -26.27
C THR A 310 -2.88 26.78 -25.89
N CYS A 311 -3.41 25.75 -25.23
CA CYS A 311 -2.73 24.48 -25.00
C CYS A 311 -3.72 23.32 -24.92
N ASN A 312 -3.23 22.10 -25.18
CA ASN A 312 -3.99 20.86 -25.12
C ASN A 312 -3.37 19.89 -24.12
N VAL A 313 -4.20 19.17 -23.38
CA VAL A 313 -3.76 18.05 -22.54
C VAL A 313 -3.78 16.78 -23.38
N VAL A 314 -2.62 16.17 -23.60
CA VAL A 314 -2.48 14.94 -24.41
C VAL A 314 -2.50 13.68 -23.57
N GLN A 315 -2.11 13.78 -22.30
CA GLN A 315 -2.17 12.68 -21.33
C GLN A 315 -2.41 13.24 -19.94
N GLN A 316 -3.27 12.61 -19.15
CA GLN A 316 -3.50 12.99 -17.76
C GLN A 316 -3.90 11.80 -16.91
N ASP A 317 -3.24 11.67 -15.76
CA ASP A 317 -3.65 10.86 -14.64
C ASP A 317 -3.62 11.69 -13.35
N GLU A 318 -3.61 11.04 -12.19
CA GLU A 318 -3.60 11.73 -10.90
C GLU A 318 -2.24 12.39 -10.58
N TRP A 319 -1.14 11.76 -11.01
CA TRP A 319 0.24 12.13 -10.66
C TRP A 319 1.08 12.55 -11.87
N ARG A 320 0.50 12.58 -13.07
CA ARG A 320 1.15 13.01 -14.29
C ARG A 320 0.19 13.76 -15.22
N VAL A 321 0.70 14.80 -15.87
CA VAL A 321 0.02 15.46 -16.99
C VAL A 321 1.05 15.77 -18.09
N ALA A 322 0.64 15.63 -19.34
CA ALA A 322 1.37 16.09 -20.51
C ALA A 322 0.53 17.12 -21.27
N ILE A 323 1.14 18.26 -21.56
CA ILE A 323 0.51 19.47 -22.09
C ILE A 323 1.30 19.91 -23.32
N GLU A 324 0.60 20.18 -24.41
CA GLU A 324 1.17 20.68 -25.65
C GLU A 324 0.62 22.09 -25.91
N PRO A 325 1.43 23.14 -25.71
CA PRO A 325 1.06 24.50 -26.05
C PRO A 325 1.02 24.69 -27.58
N GLN A 326 0.28 25.69 -28.04
CA GLN A 326 0.27 26.07 -29.46
C GLN A 326 1.62 26.57 -29.96
N LYS A 327 2.43 27.18 -29.07
CA LYS A 327 3.79 27.64 -29.37
C LYS A 327 4.78 26.98 -28.43
N GLY A 328 5.93 26.56 -28.97
CA GLY A 328 7.04 26.04 -28.21
C GLY A 328 7.06 24.51 -28.04
N PHE A 329 7.53 24.05 -26.89
CA PHE A 329 7.71 22.63 -26.57
C PHE A 329 6.56 22.07 -25.76
N GLY A 330 6.35 20.75 -25.87
CA GLY A 330 5.50 20.01 -24.95
C GLY A 330 6.10 19.97 -23.55
N LEU A 331 5.23 19.90 -22.55
CA LEU A 331 5.55 19.87 -21.13
C LEU A 331 4.90 18.64 -20.49
N MET A 332 5.68 17.84 -19.79
CA MET A 332 5.16 16.78 -18.93
C MET A 332 5.57 17.06 -17.49
N LEU A 333 4.59 17.11 -16.59
CA LEU A 333 4.80 17.19 -15.15
C LEU A 333 4.49 15.83 -14.54
N SER A 334 5.37 15.35 -13.67
CA SER A 334 5.14 14.15 -12.86
C SER A 334 5.42 14.46 -11.40
N GLU A 335 4.46 14.20 -10.52
CA GLU A 335 4.66 14.26 -9.09
C GLU A 335 5.65 13.18 -8.64
N LEU A 336 6.60 13.55 -7.78
CA LEU A 336 7.56 12.63 -7.17
C LEU A 336 7.18 12.33 -5.72
N PHE A 337 7.02 13.36 -4.90
CA PHE A 337 6.48 13.28 -3.53
C PHE A 337 6.09 14.66 -3.00
N ARG A 338 5.54 14.70 -1.78
CA ARG A 338 5.15 15.93 -1.07
C ARG A 338 5.80 15.97 0.31
N ALA A 339 6.21 17.15 0.74
CA ALA A 339 6.79 17.41 2.05
C ALA A 339 6.88 18.92 2.28
N ASP A 340 7.27 19.32 3.49
CA ASP A 340 7.91 20.61 3.72
C ASP A 340 9.35 20.51 3.20
N LEU A 341 9.62 21.18 2.08
CA LEU A 341 10.88 21.09 1.33
C LEU A 341 11.83 22.26 1.61
N ASP A 342 11.33 23.37 2.11
CA ASP A 342 12.13 24.57 2.43
C ASP A 342 12.07 25.01 3.89
N ASN A 343 11.48 24.18 4.75
CA ASN A 343 11.41 24.33 6.19
C ASN A 343 10.61 25.56 6.64
N ASP A 344 9.57 25.94 5.88
CA ASP A 344 8.62 26.98 6.26
C ASP A 344 7.35 26.44 6.95
N GLY A 345 7.25 25.12 7.10
CA GLY A 345 6.11 24.43 7.73
C GLY A 345 4.93 24.18 6.79
N LYS A 346 5.01 24.59 5.52
CA LYS A 346 3.98 24.37 4.51
C LYS A 346 4.34 23.19 3.63
N GLU A 347 3.34 22.66 2.93
CA GLU A 347 3.53 21.52 2.04
C GLU A 347 3.76 21.98 0.61
N GLU A 348 4.87 21.52 0.03
CA GLU A 348 5.17 21.62 -1.39
C GLU A 348 5.08 20.26 -2.09
N ILE A 349 5.11 20.29 -3.42
CA ILE A 349 5.21 19.09 -4.25
C ILE A 349 6.54 19.11 -4.99
N LEU A 350 7.34 18.05 -4.86
CA LEU A 350 8.48 17.85 -5.74
C LEU A 350 7.99 17.27 -7.08
N ILE A 351 8.31 17.97 -8.17
CA ILE A 351 7.88 17.66 -9.53
C ILE A 351 9.07 17.35 -10.40
N PHE A 352 8.96 16.30 -11.21
CA PHE A 352 9.78 16.14 -12.40
C PHE A 352 9.12 16.87 -13.57
N ASN A 353 9.77 17.90 -14.06
CA ASN A 353 9.39 18.69 -15.22
C ASN A 353 10.19 18.20 -16.44
N LEU A 354 9.49 17.70 -17.45
CA LEU A 354 10.06 17.22 -18.71
C LEU A 354 9.55 18.08 -19.87
N MET A 355 10.45 18.85 -20.47
CA MET A 355 10.23 19.49 -21.76
C MET A 355 10.49 18.48 -22.88
N TYR A 356 9.67 18.48 -23.94
CA TYR A 356 9.87 17.62 -25.10
C TYR A 356 9.41 18.28 -26.41
N ALA A 357 10.04 17.91 -27.52
CA ALA A 357 9.53 18.27 -28.85
C ALA A 357 8.36 17.34 -29.23
N PRO A 358 7.15 17.86 -29.49
CA PRO A 358 6.05 17.05 -30.02
C PRO A 358 6.50 16.34 -31.31
N ASP A 359 6.17 15.06 -31.44
CA ASP A 359 6.60 14.17 -32.54
C ASP A 359 8.14 14.02 -32.73
N GLY A 360 8.94 14.61 -31.84
CA GLY A 360 10.39 14.60 -31.88
C GLY A 360 11.03 13.68 -30.84
N THR A 361 12.36 13.65 -30.86
CA THR A 361 13.17 12.89 -29.89
C THR A 361 13.82 13.76 -28.82
N LEU A 362 13.75 15.09 -28.97
CA LEU A 362 14.25 16.04 -27.96
C LEU A 362 13.45 15.91 -26.68
N ARG A 363 14.14 15.61 -25.58
CA ARG A 363 13.60 15.66 -24.22
C ARG A 363 14.65 16.25 -23.28
N VAL A 364 14.21 17.09 -22.36
CA VAL A 364 15.05 17.70 -21.32
C VAL A 364 14.27 17.70 -20.03
N GLY A 365 14.73 16.89 -19.07
CA GLY A 365 14.09 16.72 -17.77
C GLY A 365 14.85 17.44 -16.67
N ARG A 366 14.13 17.97 -15.69
CA ARG A 366 14.68 18.54 -14.47
C ARG A 366 13.71 18.46 -13.31
N ILE A 367 14.21 18.42 -12.08
CA ILE A 367 13.37 18.57 -10.89
C ILE A 367 13.01 20.04 -10.61
N ARG A 368 11.82 20.25 -10.06
CA ARG A 368 11.27 21.54 -9.64
C ARG A 368 10.43 21.37 -8.38
N VAL A 369 10.34 22.44 -7.59
CA VAL A 369 9.40 22.50 -6.48
C VAL A 369 8.15 23.24 -6.96
N ALA A 370 6.98 22.66 -6.75
CA ALA A 370 5.71 23.33 -6.93
C ALA A 370 5.26 23.88 -5.58
N LYS A 371 5.40 25.21 -5.41
CA LYS A 371 5.09 25.89 -4.16
C LYS A 371 3.76 26.65 -4.26
N PRO A 372 2.82 26.48 -3.31
CA PRO A 372 1.59 27.26 -3.29
C PRO A 372 1.87 28.74 -2.98
N ASP A 373 1.31 29.65 -3.77
CA ASP A 373 1.26 31.07 -3.44
C ASP A 373 0.15 31.41 -2.42
N GLU A 374 -0.04 32.70 -2.12
CA GLU A 374 -1.05 33.18 -1.19
C GLU A 374 -2.50 32.85 -1.58
N HIS A 375 -2.72 32.53 -2.86
CA HIS A 375 -4.02 32.10 -3.38
C HIS A 375 -4.12 30.56 -3.50
N GLY A 376 -3.10 29.84 -3.06
CA GLY A 376 -3.02 28.38 -3.13
C GLY A 376 -2.80 27.85 -4.55
N MET A 377 -2.24 28.67 -5.45
CA MET A 377 -1.87 28.29 -6.80
C MET A 377 -0.39 27.84 -6.84
N LEU A 378 -0.14 26.70 -7.48
CA LEU A 378 1.17 26.05 -7.52
C LEU A 378 2.07 26.72 -8.54
N GLN A 379 3.07 27.46 -8.05
CA GLN A 379 4.09 28.13 -8.85
C GLN A 379 5.32 27.23 -9.05
N PRO A 380 5.97 27.28 -10.22
CA PRO A 380 7.28 26.67 -10.39
C PRO A 380 8.33 27.47 -9.61
N CYS A 381 9.02 26.80 -8.70
CA CYS A 381 10.17 27.33 -7.99
C CYS A 381 11.43 26.57 -8.40
N VAL A 382 12.50 27.33 -8.63
CA VAL A 382 13.85 26.76 -8.72
C VAL A 382 14.25 26.39 -7.30
N MET A 383 14.91 25.24 -7.16
CA MET A 383 15.43 24.85 -5.86
C MET A 383 16.54 25.84 -5.45
N PRO A 384 16.62 26.21 -4.16
CA PRO A 384 17.67 27.08 -3.66
C PRO A 384 19.08 26.48 -3.83
#